data_AF-A0A964N643-F1
#
_entry.id   AF-A0A964N643-F1
#
_cell.length_a   1.000
_cell.length_b   1.000
_cell.length_c   1.000
_cell.angle_alpha   90.00
_cell.angle_beta   90.00
_cell.angle_gamma   90.00
#
_symmetry.space_group_name_H-M   'P 1'
#
loop_
_entity.id
_entity.type
_entity.pdbx_description
1 polymer ?
#
loop_
_entity_poly.entity_id
_entity_poly.type
_entity_poly.pdbx_seq_one_letter_code
_entity_poly.pdbx_strand_id
1 'polypeptide(L)'
;MPIAPEPRARVVGTGRACRAVVVARLQSPGSEWDAVGSPAELQGKTATTDGPARFTAPSVVFEHTGRRLVAGGWQTIEAYDVLVAHLIPDGDRRGVPDDPLELLERFPGGVTTQEVAHLLTRGNDASDRTDAEAAMLGLVARGAAVRTQVGDDALWRSAS
;
A
#
# COMPACT_ATOMS: atom_id res chain seq x y z
N MET A 1 24.51 -9.36 3.98
CA MET A 1 23.59 -10.32 3.30
C MET A 1 23.79 -10.15 1.80
N PRO A 2 24.12 -11.21 1.04
CA PRO A 2 24.23 -11.09 -0.40
C PRO A 2 22.83 -10.81 -0.98
N ILE A 3 22.74 -9.78 -1.82
CA ILE A 3 21.53 -9.47 -2.59
C ILE A 3 21.42 -10.57 -3.65
N ALA A 4 20.34 -11.36 -3.61
CA ALA A 4 20.09 -12.35 -4.65
C ALA A 4 19.80 -11.61 -5.97
N PRO A 5 20.54 -11.89 -7.06
CA PRO A 5 20.38 -11.18 -8.33
C PRO A 5 19.15 -11.64 -9.13
N GLU A 6 18.56 -12.77 -8.76
CA GLU A 6 17.42 -13.34 -9.49
C GLU A 6 16.11 -12.63 -9.14
N PRO A 7 15.31 -12.21 -10.15
CA PRO A 7 13.99 -11.66 -9.94
C PRO A 7 13.11 -12.66 -9.17
N ARG A 8 12.51 -12.21 -8.08
CA ARG A 8 11.61 -13.06 -7.31
C ARG A 8 10.31 -13.23 -8.08
N ALA A 9 9.78 -14.45 -8.12
CA ALA A 9 8.49 -14.78 -8.75
C ALA A 9 7.28 -14.05 -8.16
N ARG A 10 7.47 -13.32 -7.04
CA ARG A 10 6.46 -12.48 -6.40
C ARG A 10 7.11 -11.25 -5.80
N VAL A 11 6.38 -10.15 -5.75
CA VAL A 11 6.77 -8.96 -4.98
C VAL A 11 6.93 -9.36 -3.52
N VAL A 12 8.11 -9.11 -2.97
CA VAL A 12 8.40 -9.31 -1.54
C VAL A 12 8.47 -7.92 -0.93
N GLY A 13 7.87 -7.74 0.25
CA GLY A 13 7.63 -6.43 0.86
C GLY A 13 8.80 -5.46 0.72
N THR A 14 8.49 -4.20 0.44
CA THR A 14 9.50 -3.14 0.33
C THR A 14 10.15 -2.89 1.70
N GLY A 15 11.35 -2.29 1.71
CA GLY A 15 12.02 -1.95 2.98
C GLY A 15 11.16 -1.13 3.94
N ARG A 16 10.21 -0.32 3.43
CA ARG A 16 9.23 0.43 4.24
C ARG A 16 8.19 -0.49 4.88
N ALA A 17 7.63 -1.43 4.11
CA ALA A 17 6.72 -2.45 4.64
C ALA A 17 7.39 -3.30 5.72
N CYS A 18 8.65 -3.69 5.52
CA CYS A 18 9.43 -4.42 6.52
C CYS A 18 9.63 -3.60 7.80
N ARG A 19 9.90 -2.29 7.71
CA ARG A 19 10.02 -1.40 8.89
C ARG A 19 8.70 -1.24 9.63
N ALA A 20 7.58 -1.08 8.93
CA ALA A 20 6.26 -0.99 9.56
C ALA A 20 5.92 -2.26 10.36
N VAL A 21 6.25 -3.44 9.81
CA VAL A 21 6.06 -4.71 10.53
C VAL A 21 6.99 -4.85 11.73
N VAL A 22 8.24 -4.41 11.63
CA VAL A 22 9.15 -4.37 12.79
C VAL A 22 8.59 -3.45 13.88
N VAL A 23 8.09 -2.27 13.53
CA VAL A 23 7.47 -1.34 14.48
C VAL A 23 6.24 -1.98 15.14
N ALA A 24 5.36 -2.60 14.37
CA ALA A 24 4.19 -3.31 14.90
C ALA A 24 4.60 -4.39 15.91
N ARG A 25 5.65 -5.17 15.61
CA ARG A 25 6.19 -6.18 16.53
C ARG A 25 6.77 -5.57 17.80
N LEU A 26 7.45 -4.43 17.70
CA LEU A 26 8.00 -3.73 18.88
C LEU A 26 6.88 -3.14 19.74
N GLN A 27 5.81 -2.66 19.12
CA GLN A 27 4.65 -2.08 19.81
C GLN A 27 3.74 -3.15 20.43
N SER A 28 3.70 -4.35 19.85
CA SER A 28 2.86 -5.46 20.32
C SER A 28 3.57 -6.80 20.16
N PRO A 29 4.56 -7.10 21.03
CA PRO A 29 5.30 -8.35 20.97
C PRO A 29 4.38 -9.57 21.10
N GLY A 30 4.58 -10.58 20.25
CA GLY A 30 3.78 -11.81 20.26
C GLY A 30 2.59 -11.78 19.31
N SER A 31 2.14 -10.60 18.87
CA SER A 31 1.07 -10.46 17.86
C SER A 31 1.40 -11.13 16.53
N GLU A 32 2.68 -11.37 16.25
CA GLU A 32 3.10 -12.14 15.07
C GLU A 32 2.52 -13.56 15.04
N TRP A 33 2.21 -14.16 16.19
CA TRP A 33 1.71 -15.53 16.33
C TRP A 33 0.20 -15.65 16.19
N ASP A 34 -0.55 -14.53 16.18
CA ASP A 34 -1.99 -14.50 15.88
C ASP A 34 -2.30 -14.89 14.41
N ALA A 35 -1.25 -15.24 13.66
CA ALA A 35 -1.35 -15.84 12.35
C ALA A 35 -1.79 -17.31 12.40
N VAL A 36 -1.54 -18.04 13.50
CA VAL A 36 -1.98 -19.43 13.68
C VAL A 36 -3.51 -19.49 13.64
N GLY A 37 -4.06 -20.38 12.82
CA GLY A 37 -5.49 -20.54 12.57
C GLY A 37 -6.12 -19.38 11.79
N SER A 38 -5.34 -18.41 11.32
CA SER A 38 -5.87 -17.22 10.64
C SER A 38 -6.11 -17.47 9.13
N PRO A 39 -6.89 -16.60 8.47
CA PRO A 39 -6.97 -16.60 7.00
C PRO A 39 -5.61 -16.48 6.31
N ALA A 40 -4.61 -15.84 6.93
CA ALA A 40 -3.27 -15.75 6.37
C ALA A 40 -2.57 -17.13 6.31
N GLU A 41 -2.73 -17.96 7.35
CA GLU A 41 -2.18 -19.31 7.38
C GLU A 41 -2.91 -20.21 6.38
N LEU A 42 -4.25 -20.12 6.32
CA LEU A 42 -5.05 -20.82 5.33
C LEU A 42 -4.60 -20.49 3.89
N GLN A 43 -4.25 -19.23 3.61
CA GLN A 43 -3.74 -18.79 2.31
C GLN A 43 -2.27 -19.16 2.04
N GLY A 44 -1.57 -19.78 3.00
CA GLY A 44 -0.14 -20.06 2.89
C GLY A 44 0.72 -18.79 2.83
N LYS A 45 0.23 -17.68 3.40
CA LYS A 45 0.90 -16.36 3.42
C LYS A 45 1.61 -16.07 4.76
N THR A 46 1.84 -17.10 5.55
CA THR A 46 2.60 -17.06 6.81
C THR A 46 4.00 -17.65 6.62
N ALA A 47 4.87 -17.45 7.61
CA ALA A 47 6.15 -18.13 7.72
C ALA A 47 6.10 -19.13 8.88
N THR A 48 6.76 -20.28 8.70
CA THR A 48 6.90 -21.36 9.71
C THR A 48 8.37 -21.72 9.95
N THR A 49 9.30 -20.85 9.53
CA THR A 49 10.75 -21.12 9.54
C THR A 49 11.36 -21.17 10.93
N ASP A 50 10.68 -20.63 11.92
CA ASP A 50 11.16 -20.36 13.28
C ASP A 50 10.15 -20.82 14.35
N GLY A 51 9.25 -21.75 13.99
CA GLY A 51 8.26 -22.33 14.88
C GLY A 51 6.86 -22.35 14.26
N PRO A 52 5.80 -22.07 15.05
CA PRO A 52 4.43 -21.95 14.56
C PRO A 52 4.29 -20.93 13.42
N ALA A 53 3.15 -20.94 12.73
CA ALA A 53 2.88 -19.93 11.72
C ALA A 53 2.91 -18.52 12.32
N ARG A 54 3.61 -17.61 11.65
CA ARG A 54 3.63 -16.19 11.98
C ARG A 54 3.33 -15.31 10.79
N PHE A 55 2.85 -14.10 11.07
CA PHE A 55 2.69 -13.09 10.04
C PHE A 55 4.02 -12.75 9.37
N THR A 56 3.94 -12.47 8.07
CA THR A 56 5.07 -12.02 7.25
C THR A 56 4.81 -10.62 6.72
N ALA A 57 5.87 -9.88 6.40
CA ALA A 57 5.70 -8.55 5.85
C ALA A 57 5.38 -8.57 4.35
N PRO A 58 4.44 -7.74 3.87
CA PRO A 58 3.44 -7.00 4.64
C PRO A 58 2.28 -7.92 5.05
N SER A 59 1.76 -7.86 6.27
CA SER A 59 0.45 -8.42 6.63
C SER A 59 -0.31 -7.32 7.37
N VAL A 60 -1.60 -7.18 7.09
CA VAL A 60 -2.46 -6.17 7.72
C VAL A 60 -3.60 -6.86 8.44
N VAL A 61 -3.84 -6.46 9.67
CA VAL A 61 -5.01 -6.86 10.47
C VAL A 61 -5.86 -5.61 10.64
N PHE A 62 -7.12 -5.69 10.21
CA PHE A 62 -8.11 -4.64 10.42
C PHE A 62 -9.01 -5.03 11.58
N GLU A 63 -9.22 -4.11 12.53
CA GLU A 63 -10.10 -4.31 13.67
C GLU A 63 -11.08 -3.14 13.77
N HIS A 64 -12.37 -3.47 13.87
CA HIS A 64 -13.44 -2.50 14.04
C HIS A 64 -14.63 -3.18 14.72
N THR A 65 -15.21 -2.53 15.73
CA THR A 65 -16.42 -3.01 16.44
C THR A 65 -16.40 -4.50 16.84
N GLY A 66 -15.23 -4.98 17.30
CA GLY A 66 -15.03 -6.38 17.70
C GLY A 66 -14.90 -7.37 16.54
N ARG A 67 -15.00 -6.92 15.29
CA ARG A 67 -14.68 -7.70 14.10
C ARG A 67 -13.21 -7.55 13.76
N ARG A 68 -12.61 -8.66 13.33
CA ARG A 68 -11.21 -8.75 12.93
C ARG A 68 -11.11 -9.37 11.55
N LEU A 69 -10.47 -8.68 10.61
CA LEU A 69 -10.20 -9.18 9.27
C LEU A 69 -8.70 -9.21 9.03
N VAL A 70 -8.21 -10.27 8.38
CA VAL A 70 -6.78 -10.50 8.19
C VAL A 70 -6.46 -10.54 6.69
N ALA A 71 -5.60 -9.63 6.27
CA ALA A 71 -4.98 -9.61 4.96
C ALA A 71 -3.51 -10.06 5.11
N GLY A 72 -3.30 -11.38 5.05
CA GLY A 72 -1.96 -11.96 5.19
C GLY A 72 -1.11 -11.72 3.95
N GLY A 73 0.18 -11.42 4.11
CA GLY A 73 1.09 -11.20 2.99
C GLY A 73 0.68 -10.02 2.09
N TRP A 74 1.41 -9.86 0.98
CA TRP A 74 1.02 -8.87 -0.02
C TRP A 74 -0.34 -9.24 -0.63
N GLN A 75 -1.21 -8.23 -0.73
CA GLN A 75 -2.51 -8.28 -1.37
C GLN A 75 -2.63 -7.10 -2.33
N THR A 76 -3.55 -7.21 -3.28
CA THR A 76 -3.90 -6.11 -4.19
C THR A 76 -4.75 -5.06 -3.48
N ILE A 77 -4.86 -3.86 -4.07
CA ILE A 77 -5.67 -2.77 -3.50
C ILE A 77 -7.15 -3.20 -3.41
N GLU A 78 -7.65 -3.92 -4.40
CA GLU A 78 -9.05 -4.38 -4.47
C GLU A 78 -9.37 -5.36 -3.34
N ALA A 79 -8.42 -6.24 -2.98
CA ALA A 79 -8.58 -7.14 -1.85
C ALA A 79 -8.67 -6.37 -0.53
N TYR A 80 -7.85 -5.33 -0.34
CA TYR A 80 -7.97 -4.45 0.83
C TYR A 80 -9.28 -3.65 0.81
N ASP A 81 -9.70 -3.13 -0.34
CA ASP A 81 -10.92 -2.35 -0.50
C ASP A 81 -12.16 -3.15 -0.09
N VAL A 82 -12.28 -4.40 -0.60
CA VAL A 82 -13.38 -5.29 -0.24
C VAL A 82 -13.38 -5.61 1.26
N LEU A 83 -12.22 -5.86 1.87
CA LEU A 83 -12.14 -6.12 3.31
C LEU A 83 -12.59 -4.92 4.13
N VAL A 84 -12.13 -3.71 3.78
CA VAL A 84 -12.51 -2.48 4.47
C VAL A 84 -14.01 -2.21 4.30
N ALA A 85 -14.57 -2.35 3.10
CA ALA A 85 -15.99 -2.16 2.84
C ALA A 85 -16.87 -3.13 3.64
N HIS A 86 -16.43 -4.38 3.84
CA HIS A 86 -17.13 -5.33 4.70
C HIS A 86 -17.01 -5.00 6.19
N LEU A 87 -15.94 -4.32 6.60
CA LEU A 87 -15.68 -3.97 7.99
C LEU A 87 -16.44 -2.72 8.43
N ILE A 88 -16.55 -1.73 7.55
CA ILE A 88 -17.20 -0.43 7.79
C ILE A 88 -18.18 -0.10 6.65
N PRO A 89 -19.31 -0.82 6.53
CA PRO A 89 -20.25 -0.63 5.42
C PRO A 89 -20.91 0.76 5.42
N ASP A 90 -21.04 1.38 6.59
CA ASP A 90 -21.61 2.72 6.77
C ASP A 90 -20.53 3.83 6.74
N GLY A 91 -19.30 3.49 6.34
CA GLY A 91 -18.18 4.42 6.24
C GLY A 91 -18.32 5.39 5.07
N ASP A 92 -17.65 6.53 5.16
CA ASP A 92 -17.59 7.51 4.07
C ASP A 92 -16.43 7.19 3.10
N ARG A 93 -16.75 7.02 1.82
CA ARG A 93 -15.77 6.77 0.76
C ARG A 93 -15.48 8.08 0.05
N ARG A 94 -14.24 8.55 0.18
CA ARG A 94 -13.74 9.65 -0.66
C ARG A 94 -13.65 9.18 -2.12
N GLY A 95 -14.23 9.96 -3.02
CA GLY A 95 -14.13 9.74 -4.46
C GLY A 95 -12.72 9.96 -5.01
N VAL A 96 -12.52 9.53 -6.25
CA VAL A 96 -11.35 9.90 -7.04
C VAL A 96 -11.41 11.39 -7.34
N PRO A 97 -10.36 12.19 -7.08
CA PRO A 97 -10.38 13.62 -7.35
C PRO A 97 -10.45 13.91 -8.85
N ASP A 98 -11.04 15.05 -9.21
CA ASP A 98 -11.11 15.50 -10.59
C ASP A 98 -9.89 16.35 -11.00
N ASP A 99 -9.24 17.06 -10.05
CA ASP A 99 -7.91 17.67 -10.24
C ASP A 99 -6.84 16.87 -9.46
N PRO A 100 -5.81 16.31 -10.14
CA PRO A 100 -4.68 15.65 -9.48
C PRO A 100 -3.92 16.54 -8.48
N LEU A 101 -4.04 17.87 -8.57
CA LEU A 101 -3.47 18.78 -7.57
C LEU A 101 -4.02 18.52 -6.16
N GLU A 102 -5.29 18.10 -6.04
CA GLU A 102 -5.90 17.75 -4.74
C GLU A 102 -5.13 16.62 -4.03
N LEU A 103 -4.49 15.72 -4.78
CA LEU A 103 -3.64 14.68 -4.21
C LEU A 103 -2.38 15.30 -3.57
N LEU A 104 -1.75 16.27 -4.22
CA LEU A 104 -0.53 16.90 -3.70
C LEU A 104 -0.80 17.76 -2.47
N GLU A 105 -1.95 18.43 -2.42
CA GLU A 105 -2.41 19.16 -1.24
C GLU A 105 -2.68 18.20 -0.08
N ARG A 106 -3.28 17.04 -0.36
CA ARG A 106 -3.58 16.03 0.64
C ARG A 106 -2.33 15.33 1.17
N PHE A 107 -1.32 15.13 0.33
CA PHE A 107 -0.09 14.42 0.66
C PHE A 107 1.12 15.37 0.56
N PRO A 108 1.34 16.26 1.55
CA PRO A 108 2.39 17.28 1.49
C PRO A 108 3.82 16.70 1.43
N GLY A 109 4.00 15.44 1.86
CA GLY A 109 5.27 14.71 1.72
C GLY A 109 5.62 14.34 0.26
N GLY A 110 4.63 14.44 -0.64
CA GLY A 110 4.66 14.02 -2.02
C GLY A 110 4.17 12.59 -2.22
N VAL A 111 3.76 12.31 -3.45
CA VAL A 111 3.29 11.00 -3.94
C VAL A 111 4.11 10.60 -5.16
N THR A 112 4.34 9.30 -5.37
CA THR A 112 5.03 8.82 -6.57
C THR A 112 4.07 8.71 -7.76
N THR A 113 4.59 8.60 -8.99
CA THR A 113 3.73 8.42 -10.17
C THR A 113 2.87 7.16 -10.04
N GLN A 114 3.43 6.06 -9.52
CA GLN A 114 2.67 4.84 -9.29
C GLN A 114 1.54 5.04 -8.26
N GLU A 115 1.79 5.81 -7.20
CA GLU A 115 0.75 6.13 -6.20
C GLU A 115 -0.34 7.02 -6.81
N VAL A 116 0.02 8.02 -7.62
CA VAL A 116 -0.94 8.86 -8.36
C VAL A 116 -1.79 7.99 -9.29
N ALA A 117 -1.19 7.08 -10.05
CA ALA A 117 -1.91 6.19 -10.96
C ALA A 117 -2.97 5.36 -10.23
N HIS A 118 -2.65 4.81 -9.06
CA HIS A 118 -3.63 4.10 -8.23
C HIS A 118 -4.71 5.02 -7.65
N LEU A 119 -4.35 6.23 -7.21
CA LEU A 119 -5.30 7.17 -6.61
C LEU A 119 -6.25 7.81 -7.64
N LEU A 120 -5.86 7.86 -8.91
CA LEU A 120 -6.70 8.31 -10.03
C LEU A 120 -7.51 7.18 -10.69
N THR A 121 -7.29 5.92 -10.29
CA THR A 121 -8.03 4.78 -10.81
C THR A 121 -9.49 4.82 -10.36
N ARG A 122 -10.43 4.71 -11.32
CA ARG A 122 -11.87 4.62 -11.03
C ARG A 122 -12.32 3.15 -11.02
N GLY A 123 -13.16 2.78 -10.05
CA GLY A 123 -13.64 1.41 -9.93
C GLY A 123 -12.51 0.39 -9.74
N ASN A 124 -12.57 -0.71 -10.51
CA ASN A 124 -11.55 -1.78 -10.53
C ASN A 124 -10.73 -1.75 -11.84
N ASP A 125 -10.62 -0.58 -12.47
CA ASP A 125 -9.82 -0.43 -13.69
C ASP A 125 -8.33 -0.64 -13.40
N ALA A 126 -7.54 -0.92 -14.43
CA ALA A 126 -6.09 -0.95 -14.29
C ALA A 126 -5.55 0.47 -14.09
N SER A 127 -4.59 0.64 -13.18
CA SER A 127 -3.93 1.92 -13.00
C SER A 127 -3.14 2.32 -14.25
N ASP A 128 -3.37 3.52 -14.77
CA ASP A 128 -2.64 4.06 -15.92
C ASP A 128 -1.49 4.97 -15.45
N ARG A 129 -0.26 4.41 -15.46
CA ARG A 129 0.93 5.14 -15.06
C ARG A 129 1.32 6.24 -16.06
N THR A 130 1.05 6.03 -17.34
CA THR A 130 1.41 6.98 -18.39
C THR A 130 0.51 8.20 -18.34
N ASP A 131 -0.79 8.00 -18.20
CA ASP A 131 -1.76 9.08 -18.03
C ASP A 131 -1.49 9.86 -16.73
N ALA A 132 -1.21 9.15 -15.63
CA ALA A 132 -0.81 9.78 -14.37
C ALA A 132 0.43 10.67 -14.53
N GLU A 133 1.51 10.20 -15.17
CA GLU A 133 2.70 11.03 -15.39
C GLU A 133 2.38 12.26 -16.25
N ALA A 134 1.60 12.09 -17.32
CA ALA A 134 1.18 13.19 -18.19
C ALA A 134 0.40 14.26 -17.41
N ALA A 135 -0.54 13.85 -16.55
CA ALA A 135 -1.31 14.75 -15.70
C ALA A 135 -0.41 15.54 -14.73
N MET A 136 0.54 14.85 -14.09
CA MET A 136 1.48 15.50 -13.15
C MET A 136 2.46 16.44 -13.86
N LEU A 137 2.90 16.11 -15.08
CA LEU A 137 3.69 17.02 -15.91
C LEU A 137 2.88 18.26 -16.31
N GLY A 138 1.58 18.13 -16.52
CA GLY A 138 0.66 19.26 -16.70
C GLY A 138 0.66 20.22 -15.50
N LEU A 139 0.68 19.68 -14.28
CA LEU A 139 0.82 20.48 -13.04
C LEU A 139 2.16 21.22 -12.98
N VAL A 140 3.26 20.56 -13.36
CA VAL A 140 4.59 21.19 -13.41
C VAL A 140 4.62 22.31 -14.44
N ALA A 141 4.08 22.08 -15.64
CA ALA A 141 4.07 23.06 -16.73
C ALA A 141 3.33 24.35 -16.34
N ARG A 142 2.27 24.24 -15.53
CA ARG A 142 1.52 25.40 -14.99
C ARG A 142 2.06 25.95 -13.67
N GLY A 143 3.20 25.43 -13.18
CA GLY A 143 3.84 25.88 -11.95
C GLY A 143 3.16 25.45 -10.65
N ALA A 144 2.25 24.47 -10.70
CA ALA A 144 1.49 23.98 -9.54
C ALA A 144 2.14 22.78 -8.83
N ALA A 145 3.14 22.15 -9.45
CA ALA A 145 3.85 21.02 -8.86
C ALA A 145 5.35 21.07 -9.12
N VAL A 146 6.10 20.37 -8.28
CA VAL A 146 7.53 20.11 -8.42
C VAL A 146 7.76 18.61 -8.60
N ARG A 147 8.55 18.26 -9.62
CA ARG A 147 8.98 16.89 -9.91
C ARG A 147 10.39 16.65 -9.39
N THR A 148 10.57 15.63 -8.58
CA THR A 148 11.89 15.12 -8.20
C THR A 148 12.04 13.70 -8.72
N GLN A 149 13.03 13.45 -9.59
CA GLN A 149 13.26 12.10 -10.12
C GLN A 149 13.73 11.15 -9.02
N VAL A 150 13.19 9.93 -9.01
CA VAL A 150 13.55 8.84 -8.09
C VAL A 150 13.62 7.52 -8.85
N GLY A 151 14.82 7.11 -9.25
CA GLY A 151 15.01 5.90 -10.06
C GLY A 151 14.33 6.01 -11.42
N ASP A 152 13.50 5.02 -11.75
CA ASP A 152 12.62 4.99 -12.92
C ASP A 152 11.25 5.64 -12.66
N ASP A 153 11.06 6.28 -11.51
CA ASP A 153 9.84 6.98 -11.12
C ASP A 153 10.14 8.45 -10.75
N ALA A 154 9.13 9.17 -10.29
CA ALA A 154 9.23 10.52 -9.79
C ALA A 154 8.41 10.69 -8.51
N LEU A 155 8.89 11.56 -7.62
CA LEU A 155 8.17 12.07 -6.47
C LEU A 155 7.61 13.46 -6.83
N TRP A 156 6.30 13.62 -6.71
CA TRP A 156 5.57 14.83 -7.03
C TRP A 156 5.12 15.54 -5.75
N ARG A 157 5.31 16.85 -5.68
CA ARG A 157 4.89 17.70 -4.55
C ARG A 157 4.20 18.94 -5.07
N SER A 158 3.30 19.52 -4.28
CA SER A 158 2.74 20.83 -4.59
C SER A 158 3.87 21.86 -4.70
N ALA A 159 3.75 22.80 -5.64
CA ALA A 159 4.60 23.98 -5.64
C ALA A 159 4.17 24.87 -4.47
N SER A 160 5.15 25.29 -3.66
CA SER A 160 4.96 26.13 -2.47
C SER A 160 4.21 27.42 -2.76
#